data_AF-A0A1B9M0R2-F1
#
_entry.id   AF-A0A1B9M0R2-F1
#
_cell.length_a   1.000
_cell.length_b   1.000
_cell.length_c   1.000
_cell.angle_alpha   90.00
_cell.angle_beta   90.00
_cell.angle_gamma   90.00
#
_symmetry.space_group_name_H-M   'P 1'
#
loop_
_entity.id
_entity.type
_entity.pdbx_description
1 polymer ?
#
loop_
_entity_poly.entity_id
_entity_poly.type
_entity_poly.pdbx_seq_one_letter_code
_entity_poly.pdbx_strand_id
1 'polypeptide(L)'
;MIQFEQQRRQKLLDEDFYYYFQERLIRLIEQTDKKIKSSKDPYVEFMSDLQYRQLCLDYTIGKSIAELFPRLKIIIEYIINTINFVERYRVNHPDSDIKITTLTEYFESEFLSNLLGLCILFERQDWFEIIVKAVDLDQENREKAIDSLIATKIPNYPITEEKTPRSLSFRTPLYKAIHAEKPKDTLKFLDEYLRRWYDGLRKAGYEYIDIHLWQQG
;
A
#
# COMPACT_ATOMS: atom_id res chain seq x y z
N MET A 1 26.93 1.44 -12.82
CA MET A 1 27.23 2.88 -12.68
C MET A 1 26.39 3.80 -13.58
N ILE A 2 26.84 4.31 -14.75
CA ILE A 2 26.09 5.40 -15.47
C ILE A 2 24.64 5.01 -15.81
N GLN A 3 24.39 3.76 -16.21
CA GLN A 3 23.07 3.30 -16.61
C GLN A 3 22.08 3.16 -15.43
N PHE A 4 22.51 2.61 -14.28
CA PHE A 4 21.67 2.48 -13.08
C PHE A 4 21.29 3.86 -12.53
N GLU A 5 22.28 4.73 -12.40
CA GLU A 5 22.14 6.12 -11.92
C GLU A 5 21.18 6.94 -12.78
N GLN A 6 21.17 6.72 -14.09
CA GLN A 6 20.25 7.38 -15.02
C GLN A 6 18.84 6.81 -15.01
N GLN A 7 18.68 5.53 -14.67
CA GLN A 7 17.40 4.83 -14.72
C GLN A 7 16.58 5.00 -13.43
N ARG A 8 17.24 5.06 -12.26
CA ARG A 8 16.56 5.13 -10.97
C ARG A 8 15.72 6.42 -10.82
N ARG A 9 14.53 6.26 -10.25
CA ARG A 9 13.61 7.37 -9.95
C ARG A 9 13.99 8.09 -8.66
N GLN A 10 14.54 7.36 -7.69
CA GLN A 10 14.97 7.90 -6.41
C GLN A 10 16.49 8.03 -6.38
N LYS A 11 17.01 9.26 -6.23
CA LYS A 11 18.45 9.55 -6.22
C LYS A 11 19.17 9.08 -4.97
N LEU A 12 18.41 8.76 -3.92
CA LEU A 12 18.93 8.25 -2.66
C LEU A 12 19.07 6.72 -2.66
N LEU A 13 18.74 6.01 -3.74
CA LEU A 13 18.92 4.56 -3.81
C LEU A 13 20.29 4.21 -4.39
N ASP A 14 21.25 3.89 -3.53
CA ASP A 14 22.55 3.36 -3.93
C ASP A 14 22.47 2.00 -4.67
N GLU A 15 23.39 1.76 -5.61
CA GLU A 15 23.44 0.55 -6.44
C GLU A 15 23.77 -0.70 -5.62
N ASP A 16 24.70 -0.62 -4.66
CA ASP A 16 25.07 -1.74 -3.79
C ASP A 16 23.92 -2.07 -2.82
N PHE A 17 23.29 -1.04 -2.26
CA PHE A 17 22.10 -1.23 -1.43
C PHE A 17 20.95 -1.89 -2.21
N TYR A 18 20.74 -1.48 -3.47
CA TYR A 18 19.72 -2.08 -4.32
C TYR A 18 19.92 -3.60 -4.45
N TYR A 19 21.12 -4.05 -4.82
CA TYR A 19 21.40 -5.48 -4.99
C TYR A 19 21.27 -6.25 -3.67
N TYR A 20 21.77 -5.69 -2.56
CA TYR A 20 21.61 -6.28 -1.24
C TYR A 20 20.13 -6.46 -0.87
N PHE A 21 19.32 -5.41 -1.05
CA PHE A 21 17.90 -5.44 -0.71
C PHE A 21 17.10 -6.35 -1.64
N GLN A 22 17.41 -6.34 -2.94
CA GLN A 22 16.80 -7.23 -3.92
C GLN A 22 17.08 -8.70 -3.60
N GLU A 23 18.34 -9.06 -3.31
CA GLU A 23 18.70 -10.43 -2.95
C GLU A 23 17.97 -10.89 -1.69
N ARG A 24 17.91 -10.02 -0.67
CA ARG A 24 17.15 -10.29 0.56
C ARG A 24 15.66 -10.51 0.27
N LEU A 25 15.03 -9.68 -0.55
CA LEU A 25 13.61 -9.82 -0.92
C LEU A 25 13.36 -11.11 -1.68
N ILE A 26 14.19 -11.46 -2.65
CA ILE A 26 14.08 -12.72 -3.42
C ILE A 26 14.12 -13.92 -2.47
N ARG A 27 15.12 -13.95 -1.56
CA ARG A 27 15.24 -15.03 -0.56
C ARG A 27 14.00 -15.13 0.33
N LEU A 28 13.45 -14.01 0.79
CA LEU A 28 12.25 -14.00 1.63
C LEU A 28 11.01 -14.49 0.87
N ILE A 29 10.83 -14.07 -0.39
CA ILE A 29 9.75 -14.54 -1.25
C ILE A 29 9.86 -16.05 -1.46
N GLU A 30 11.03 -16.56 -1.82
CA GLU A 30 11.24 -18.00 -2.05
C GLU A 30 11.00 -18.84 -0.78
N GLN A 31 11.48 -18.40 0.37
CA GLN A 31 11.26 -19.09 1.64
C GLN A 31 9.79 -19.09 2.03
N THR A 32 9.09 -17.97 1.82
CA THR A 32 7.66 -17.85 2.12
C THR A 32 6.84 -18.71 1.18
N ASP A 33 7.16 -18.71 -0.12
CA ASP A 33 6.50 -19.54 -1.14
C ASP A 33 6.63 -21.04 -0.82
N LYS A 34 7.81 -21.50 -0.41
CA LYS A 34 8.02 -22.89 0.05
C LYS A 34 7.11 -23.24 1.24
N LYS A 35 6.97 -22.34 2.21
CA LYS A 35 6.08 -22.54 3.37
C LYS A 35 4.62 -22.60 2.95
N ILE A 36 4.18 -21.68 2.08
CA ILE A 36 2.82 -21.64 1.53
C ILE A 36 2.49 -22.97 0.84
N LYS A 37 3.37 -23.45 -0.04
CA LYS A 37 3.17 -24.71 -0.78
C LYS A 37 3.16 -25.96 0.10
N SER A 38 3.79 -25.89 1.28
CA SER A 38 3.77 -26.99 2.26
C SER A 38 2.53 -27.00 3.16
N SER A 39 1.72 -25.93 3.15
CA SER A 39 0.50 -25.81 3.95
C SER A 39 -0.74 -26.19 3.14
N LYS A 40 -1.72 -26.82 3.78
CA LYS A 40 -3.00 -27.17 3.14
C LYS A 40 -3.94 -25.97 2.97
N ASP A 41 -3.91 -25.02 3.90
CA ASP A 41 -4.72 -23.80 3.86
C ASP A 41 -3.89 -22.64 4.43
N PRO A 42 -2.96 -22.07 3.65
CA PRO A 42 -2.07 -21.03 4.14
C PRO A 42 -2.78 -19.67 4.25
N TYR A 43 -2.54 -18.98 5.36
CA TYR A 43 -2.74 -17.53 5.44
C TYR A 43 -1.57 -16.83 4.73
N VAL A 44 -1.86 -16.11 3.65
CA VAL A 44 -0.83 -15.63 2.69
C VAL A 44 -0.70 -14.12 2.63
N GLU A 45 -1.22 -13.40 3.62
CA GLU A 45 -1.15 -11.95 3.69
C GLU A 45 0.28 -11.44 3.51
N PHE A 46 1.23 -11.99 4.27
CA PHE A 46 2.63 -11.56 4.25
C PHE A 46 3.26 -11.64 2.85
N MET A 47 2.80 -12.55 2.00
CA MET A 47 3.29 -12.64 0.62
C MET A 47 2.85 -11.43 -0.22
N SER A 48 1.64 -10.91 0.00
CA SER A 48 1.19 -9.69 -0.69
C SER A 48 2.08 -8.49 -0.38
N ASP A 49 2.50 -8.33 0.89
CA ASP A 49 3.45 -7.31 1.32
C ASP A 49 4.83 -7.48 0.65
N LEU A 50 5.37 -8.70 0.65
CA LEU A 50 6.65 -8.97 -0.01
C LEU A 50 6.63 -8.64 -1.52
N GLN A 51 5.56 -9.01 -2.22
CA GLN A 51 5.40 -8.70 -3.64
C GLN A 51 5.22 -7.20 -3.86
N TYR A 52 4.55 -6.49 -2.95
CA TYR A 52 4.44 -5.04 -2.97
C TYR A 52 5.78 -4.35 -2.74
N ARG A 53 6.59 -4.80 -1.78
CA ARG A 53 7.96 -4.28 -1.60
C ARG A 53 8.81 -4.47 -2.86
N GLN A 54 8.67 -5.61 -3.55
CA GLN A 54 9.33 -5.82 -4.83
C GLN A 54 8.80 -4.89 -5.93
N LEU A 55 7.48 -4.65 -5.99
CA LEU A 55 6.87 -3.68 -6.89
C LEU A 55 7.44 -2.27 -6.66
N CYS A 56 7.53 -1.84 -5.40
CA CYS A 56 8.13 -0.56 -5.02
C CYS A 56 9.59 -0.50 -5.44
N LEU A 57 10.40 -1.53 -5.18
CA LEU A 57 11.80 -1.56 -5.59
C LEU A 57 11.96 -1.46 -7.11
N ASP A 58 11.17 -2.22 -7.86
CA ASP A 58 11.16 -2.21 -9.32
C ASP A 58 10.73 -0.83 -9.88
N TYR A 59 9.76 -0.18 -9.24
CA TYR A 59 9.41 1.20 -9.55
C TYR A 59 10.56 2.16 -9.22
N THR A 60 11.20 2.02 -8.06
CA THR A 60 12.27 2.92 -7.63
C THR A 60 13.50 2.85 -8.56
N ILE A 61 13.84 1.66 -9.09
CA ILE A 61 14.94 1.52 -10.05
C ILE A 61 14.59 1.87 -11.49
N GLY A 62 13.35 2.30 -11.75
CA GLY A 62 12.99 2.82 -13.06
C GLY A 62 12.42 1.80 -14.04
N LYS A 63 11.94 0.63 -13.60
CA LYS A 63 11.20 -0.28 -14.50
C LYS A 63 9.98 0.44 -15.08
N SER A 64 9.62 0.09 -16.31
CA SER A 64 8.45 0.65 -16.96
C SER A 64 7.16 0.20 -16.27
N ILE A 65 6.10 0.98 -16.42
CA ILE A 65 4.79 0.64 -15.89
C ILE A 65 4.29 -0.72 -16.42
N ALA A 66 4.58 -1.05 -17.68
CA ALA A 66 4.24 -2.34 -18.29
C ALA A 66 4.91 -3.53 -17.59
N GLU A 67 6.15 -3.36 -17.11
CA GLU A 67 6.88 -4.39 -16.36
C GLU A 67 6.37 -4.55 -14.93
N LEU A 68 5.78 -3.50 -14.35
CA LEU A 68 5.22 -3.53 -13.00
C LEU A 68 3.84 -4.20 -12.95
N PHE A 69 3.07 -4.10 -14.02
CA PHE A 69 1.68 -4.59 -14.06
C PHE A 69 1.51 -6.08 -13.73
N PRO A 70 2.34 -7.02 -14.24
CA PRO A 70 2.26 -8.43 -13.83
C PRO A 70 2.43 -8.65 -12.32
N ARG A 71 3.28 -7.84 -11.67
CA ARG A 71 3.49 -7.91 -10.21
C ARG A 71 2.24 -7.47 -9.46
N LEU A 72 1.56 -6.44 -9.94
CA LEU A 72 0.29 -5.99 -9.37
C LEU A 72 -0.77 -7.10 -9.42
N LYS A 73 -0.85 -7.84 -10.53
CA LYS A 73 -1.74 -9.01 -10.64
C LYS A 73 -1.45 -10.05 -9.55
N ILE A 74 -0.17 -10.38 -9.34
CA ILE A 74 0.26 -11.34 -8.30
C ILE A 74 -0.17 -10.86 -6.91
N ILE A 75 0.00 -9.56 -6.61
CA ILE A 75 -0.43 -8.98 -5.33
C ILE A 75 -1.94 -9.18 -5.13
N ILE A 76 -2.75 -8.88 -6.15
CA ILE A 76 -4.20 -9.06 -6.10
C ILE A 76 -4.58 -10.54 -5.87
N GLU A 77 -3.90 -11.48 -6.53
CA GLU A 77 -4.13 -12.91 -6.32
C GLU A 77 -3.88 -13.34 -4.86
N TYR A 78 -2.82 -12.84 -4.23
CA TYR A 78 -2.57 -13.08 -2.81
C TYR A 78 -3.60 -12.42 -1.89
N ILE A 79 -4.08 -11.22 -2.22
CA ILE A 79 -5.17 -10.57 -1.48
C ILE A 79 -6.45 -11.41 -1.54
N ILE A 80 -6.84 -11.88 -2.72
CA ILE A 80 -8.00 -12.78 -2.89
C ILE A 80 -7.85 -14.04 -2.03
N ASN A 81 -6.68 -14.68 -2.07
CA ASN A 81 -6.42 -15.87 -1.27
C ASN A 81 -6.52 -15.60 0.23
N THR A 82 -6.04 -14.43 0.67
CA THR A 82 -6.12 -13.99 2.07
C THR A 82 -7.56 -13.70 2.50
N ILE A 83 -8.35 -12.99 1.68
CA ILE A 83 -9.78 -12.77 1.93
C ILE A 83 -10.49 -14.13 2.10
N ASN A 84 -10.29 -15.04 1.15
CA ASN A 84 -10.92 -16.35 1.16
C ASN A 84 -10.56 -17.16 2.42
N PHE A 85 -9.31 -17.06 2.89
CA PHE A 85 -8.90 -17.68 4.15
C PHE A 85 -9.63 -17.05 5.33
N VAL A 86 -9.62 -15.72 5.45
CA VAL A 86 -10.26 -14.99 6.57
C VAL A 86 -11.75 -15.31 6.66
N GLU A 87 -12.45 -15.28 5.53
CA GLU A 87 -13.89 -15.60 5.47
C GLU A 87 -14.17 -17.03 5.95
N ARG A 88 -13.42 -18.03 5.44
CA ARG A 88 -13.56 -19.42 5.91
C ARG A 88 -13.19 -19.60 7.38
N TYR A 89 -12.15 -18.91 7.83
CA TYR A 89 -11.67 -19.01 9.21
C TYR A 89 -12.71 -18.48 10.19
N ARG A 90 -13.30 -17.31 9.90
CA ARG A 90 -14.35 -16.66 10.72
C ARG A 90 -15.63 -17.49 10.82
N VAL A 91 -16.01 -18.24 9.79
CA VAL A 91 -17.15 -19.18 9.87
C VAL A 91 -16.95 -20.20 10.99
N ASN A 92 -15.72 -20.69 11.16
CA ASN A 92 -15.38 -21.69 12.19
C ASN A 92 -14.95 -21.04 13.53
N HIS A 93 -14.61 -19.75 13.53
CA HIS A 93 -14.14 -19.00 14.69
C HIS A 93 -14.79 -17.60 14.70
N PRO A 94 -16.09 -17.49 15.03
CA PRO A 94 -16.83 -16.22 14.94
C PRO A 94 -16.26 -15.09 15.81
N ASP A 95 -15.61 -15.44 16.92
CA ASP A 95 -14.99 -14.48 17.85
C ASP A 95 -13.55 -14.10 17.45
N SER A 96 -13.05 -14.59 16.30
CA SER A 96 -11.71 -14.29 15.82
C SER A 96 -11.61 -12.85 15.32
N ASP A 97 -10.56 -12.14 15.77
CA ASP A 97 -10.19 -10.81 15.29
C ASP A 97 -9.32 -10.84 14.03
N ILE A 98 -9.11 -12.01 13.42
CA ILE A 98 -8.27 -12.15 12.24
C ILE A 98 -8.74 -11.21 11.14
N LYS A 99 -7.82 -10.38 10.66
CA LYS A 99 -8.03 -9.35 9.64
C LYS A 99 -6.88 -9.38 8.64
N ILE A 100 -6.87 -8.45 7.69
CA ILE A 100 -5.76 -8.26 6.75
C ILE A 100 -5.05 -6.98 7.19
N THR A 101 -4.22 -7.09 8.23
CA THR A 101 -3.56 -5.95 8.91
C THR A 101 -2.73 -5.10 7.96
N THR A 102 -2.08 -5.69 6.97
CA THR A 102 -1.22 -4.97 6.01
C THR A 102 -2.02 -3.97 5.16
N LEU A 103 -3.33 -4.18 5.03
CA LEU A 103 -4.23 -3.26 4.34
C LEU A 103 -4.97 -2.33 5.30
N THR A 104 -4.80 -2.48 6.61
CA THR A 104 -5.55 -1.71 7.63
C THR A 104 -4.62 -1.01 8.64
N GLU A 105 -3.31 -1.19 8.53
CA GLU A 105 -2.28 -0.47 9.29
C GLU A 105 -1.90 0.85 8.60
N TYR A 106 -2.75 1.86 8.77
CA TYR A 106 -2.58 3.18 8.15
C TYR A 106 -1.39 4.00 8.66
N PHE A 107 -0.77 3.60 9.77
CA PHE A 107 0.36 4.32 10.38
C PHE A 107 1.71 3.88 9.83
N GLU A 108 1.83 2.63 9.40
CA GLU A 108 3.13 2.02 9.12
C GLU A 108 3.36 1.79 7.62
N SER A 109 2.31 1.90 6.81
CA SER A 109 2.37 1.56 5.39
C SER A 109 1.46 2.42 4.51
N GLU A 110 1.95 2.77 3.32
CA GLU A 110 1.15 3.33 2.22
C GLU A 110 0.61 2.25 1.28
N PHE A 111 0.70 0.97 1.67
CA PHE A 111 0.32 -0.14 0.79
C PHE A 111 -1.11 -0.01 0.28
N LEU A 112 -2.09 0.22 1.16
CA LEU A 112 -3.49 0.38 0.75
C LEU A 112 -3.68 1.58 -0.18
N SER A 113 -3.21 2.77 0.22
CA SER A 113 -3.34 4.00 -0.57
C SER A 113 -2.75 3.82 -1.98
N ASN A 114 -1.58 3.19 -2.07
CA ASN A 114 -0.90 2.93 -3.33
C ASN A 114 -1.63 1.90 -4.18
N LEU A 115 -2.15 0.83 -3.60
CA LEU A 115 -2.96 -0.13 -4.35
C LEU A 115 -4.24 0.48 -4.91
N LEU A 116 -4.98 1.25 -4.10
CA LEU A 116 -6.18 1.96 -4.56
C LEU A 116 -5.84 2.95 -5.68
N GLY A 117 -4.78 3.74 -5.50
CA GLY A 117 -4.29 4.68 -6.50
C GLY A 117 -3.88 4.00 -7.81
N LEU A 118 -3.14 2.89 -7.74
CA LEU A 118 -2.75 2.11 -8.92
C LEU A 118 -3.96 1.53 -9.63
N CYS A 119 -4.95 1.00 -8.91
CA CYS A 119 -6.18 0.49 -9.54
C CYS A 119 -6.95 1.60 -10.26
N ILE A 120 -6.98 2.82 -9.71
CA ILE A 120 -7.57 4.00 -10.38
C ILE A 120 -6.78 4.34 -11.64
N LEU A 121 -5.45 4.42 -11.56
CA LEU A 121 -4.57 4.78 -12.68
C LEU A 121 -4.60 3.76 -13.82
N PHE A 122 -4.76 2.47 -13.50
CA PHE A 122 -4.89 1.39 -14.47
C PHE A 122 -6.33 1.10 -14.90
N GLU A 123 -7.30 1.87 -14.41
CA GLU A 123 -8.73 1.68 -14.70
C GLU A 123 -9.22 0.25 -14.35
N ARG A 124 -8.67 -0.35 -13.30
CA ARG A 124 -9.01 -1.70 -12.82
C ARG A 124 -9.99 -1.64 -11.66
N GLN A 125 -11.24 -1.29 -12.00
CA GLN A 125 -12.35 -1.26 -11.05
C GLN A 125 -12.57 -2.61 -10.36
N ASP A 126 -12.38 -3.72 -11.06
CA ASP A 126 -12.49 -5.07 -10.51
C ASP A 126 -11.46 -5.33 -9.40
N TRP A 127 -10.22 -4.89 -9.60
CA TRP A 127 -9.17 -4.97 -8.57
C TRP A 127 -9.43 -4.01 -7.41
N PHE A 128 -9.95 -2.82 -7.71
CA PHE A 128 -10.35 -1.86 -6.69
C PHE A 128 -11.38 -2.46 -5.73
N GLU A 129 -12.42 -3.10 -6.24
CA GLU A 129 -13.46 -3.75 -5.42
C GLU A 129 -12.93 -4.93 -4.60
N ILE A 130 -11.97 -5.70 -5.13
CA ILE A 130 -11.28 -6.76 -4.36
C ILE A 130 -10.53 -6.18 -3.17
N ILE A 131 -9.80 -5.08 -3.36
CA ILE A 131 -9.07 -4.41 -2.27
C ILE A 131 -10.04 -3.87 -1.23
N VAL A 132 -11.15 -3.24 -1.65
CA VAL A 132 -12.18 -2.73 -0.73
C VAL A 132 -12.80 -3.87 0.08
N LYS A 133 -13.07 -5.02 -0.54
CA LYS A 133 -13.54 -6.22 0.18
C LYS A 133 -12.57 -6.63 1.30
N ALA A 134 -11.26 -6.54 1.07
CA ALA A 134 -10.27 -6.80 2.13
C ALA A 134 -10.32 -5.77 3.25
N VAL A 135 -10.46 -4.48 2.91
CA VAL A 135 -10.59 -3.38 3.89
C VAL A 135 -11.83 -3.55 4.75
N ASP A 136 -12.97 -3.93 4.15
CA ASP A 136 -14.24 -4.11 4.87
C ASP A 136 -14.21 -5.29 5.88
N LEU A 137 -13.16 -6.11 5.89
CA LEU A 137 -12.94 -7.10 6.94
C LEU A 137 -12.49 -6.47 8.27
N ASP A 138 -12.03 -5.22 8.28
CA ASP A 138 -11.63 -4.46 9.46
C ASP A 138 -12.43 -3.15 9.55
N GLN A 139 -13.41 -3.12 10.45
CA GLN A 139 -14.25 -1.94 10.67
C GLN A 139 -13.70 -1.00 11.75
N GLU A 140 -12.67 -1.42 12.49
CA GLU A 140 -12.10 -0.64 13.60
C GLU A 140 -11.07 0.36 13.09
N ASN A 141 -10.31 -0.01 12.07
CA ASN A 141 -9.27 0.83 11.51
C ASN A 141 -9.79 1.47 10.23
N ARG A 142 -10.78 2.36 10.31
CA ARG A 142 -11.28 3.10 9.14
C ARG A 142 -10.70 4.51 9.15
N GLU A 143 -10.32 5.01 7.98
CA GLU A 143 -9.75 6.35 7.85
C GLU A 143 -10.54 7.18 6.84
N LYS A 144 -10.90 8.39 7.25
CA LYS A 144 -11.84 9.25 6.54
C LYS A 144 -11.41 9.64 5.13
N ALA A 145 -10.12 9.91 4.89
CA ALA A 145 -9.62 10.24 3.55
C ALA A 145 -9.63 9.00 2.64
N ILE A 146 -9.26 7.83 3.16
CA ILE A 146 -9.30 6.56 2.42
C ILE A 146 -10.74 6.15 2.09
N ASP A 147 -11.66 6.20 3.06
CA ASP A 147 -13.08 5.93 2.81
C ASP A 147 -13.66 6.87 1.75
N SER A 148 -13.26 8.16 1.82
CA SER A 148 -13.66 9.14 0.81
C SER A 148 -13.11 8.80 -0.57
N LEU A 149 -11.87 8.29 -0.66
CA LEU A 149 -11.29 7.83 -1.92
C LEU A 149 -12.08 6.64 -2.48
N ILE A 150 -12.43 5.68 -1.63
CA ILE A 150 -13.27 4.52 -2.01
C ILE A 150 -14.64 4.99 -2.52
N ALA A 151 -15.27 5.94 -1.83
CA ALA A 151 -16.56 6.51 -2.22
C ALA A 151 -16.53 7.22 -3.60
N THR A 152 -15.36 7.60 -4.13
CA THR A 152 -15.25 8.13 -5.51
C THR A 152 -15.47 7.06 -6.58
N LYS A 153 -15.31 5.78 -6.24
CA LYS A 153 -15.41 4.63 -7.16
C LYS A 153 -16.54 3.67 -6.80
N ILE A 154 -17.00 3.66 -5.56
CA ILE A 154 -18.10 2.82 -5.10
C ILE A 154 -19.23 3.73 -4.59
N PRO A 155 -20.35 3.83 -5.32
CA PRO A 155 -21.49 4.65 -4.92
C PRO A 155 -22.01 4.26 -3.54
N ASN A 156 -22.34 5.25 -2.71
CA ASN A 156 -22.87 5.09 -1.35
C ASN A 156 -21.96 4.32 -0.38
N TYR A 157 -20.66 4.22 -0.66
CA TYR A 157 -19.71 3.64 0.30
C TYR A 157 -19.69 4.47 1.61
N PRO A 158 -19.80 3.83 2.78
CA PRO A 158 -19.82 4.55 4.05
C PRO A 158 -18.47 5.24 4.31
N ILE A 159 -18.54 6.46 4.82
CA ILE A 159 -17.36 7.23 5.24
C ILE A 159 -17.38 7.32 6.76
N THR A 160 -16.29 6.88 7.41
CA THR A 160 -16.16 7.01 8.86
C THR A 160 -16.29 8.47 9.32
N GLU A 161 -17.05 8.68 10.39
CA GLU A 161 -17.20 9.99 11.03
C GLU A 161 -16.09 10.27 12.05
N GLU A 162 -15.28 9.25 12.37
CA GLU A 162 -14.20 9.37 13.32
C GLU A 162 -13.19 10.46 12.91
N LYS A 163 -12.69 11.17 13.91
CA LYS A 163 -11.67 12.19 13.66
C LYS A 163 -10.38 11.49 13.31
N THR A 164 -9.81 11.84 12.15
CA THR A 164 -8.46 11.42 11.76
C THR A 164 -7.49 11.67 12.94
N PRO A 165 -6.81 10.63 13.46
CA PRO A 165 -5.87 10.76 14.56
C PRO A 165 -4.81 11.82 14.25
N ARG A 166 -4.29 12.50 15.29
CA ARG A 166 -3.29 13.56 15.11
C ARG A 166 -2.07 13.08 14.31
N SER A 167 -1.65 11.84 14.53
CA SER A 167 -0.57 11.17 13.81
C SER A 167 -0.86 10.94 12.32
N LEU A 168 -2.12 10.93 11.88
CA LEU A 168 -2.54 10.87 10.47
C LEU A 168 -3.02 12.22 9.91
N SER A 169 -2.89 13.32 10.66
CA SER A 169 -3.38 14.63 10.24
C SER A 169 -2.73 15.19 8.96
N PHE A 170 -1.62 14.58 8.52
CA PHE A 170 -1.04 14.85 7.21
C PHE A 170 -1.95 14.42 6.05
N ARG A 171 -2.89 13.47 6.25
CA ARG A 171 -3.91 13.05 5.25
C ARG A 171 -5.15 13.96 5.22
N THR A 172 -5.31 14.90 6.16
CA THR A 172 -6.46 15.83 6.14
C THR A 172 -6.57 16.66 4.85
N PRO A 173 -5.49 17.18 4.24
CA PRO A 173 -5.57 17.84 2.95
C PRO A 173 -5.98 16.88 1.82
N LEU A 174 -5.62 15.59 1.88
CA LEU A 174 -6.08 14.60 0.90
C LEU A 174 -7.61 14.46 0.94
N TYR A 175 -8.20 14.34 2.12
CA TYR A 175 -9.67 14.37 2.29
C TYR A 175 -10.28 15.62 1.66
N LYS A 176 -9.72 16.80 1.95
CA LYS A 176 -10.21 18.07 1.37
C LYS A 176 -10.06 18.11 -0.16
N ALA A 177 -9.00 17.53 -0.72
CA ALA A 177 -8.79 17.47 -2.15
C ALA A 177 -9.87 16.64 -2.85
N ILE A 178 -10.23 15.49 -2.27
CA ILE A 178 -11.25 14.58 -2.82
C ILE A 178 -12.63 15.27 -2.87
N HIS A 179 -12.97 16.04 -1.84
CA HIS A 179 -14.26 16.73 -1.72
C HIS A 179 -14.28 18.15 -2.31
N ALA A 180 -13.18 18.60 -2.93
CA ALA A 180 -13.13 19.95 -3.51
C ALA A 180 -13.94 20.02 -4.81
N GLU A 181 -14.88 20.96 -4.88
CA GLU A 181 -15.71 21.17 -6.07
C GLU A 181 -14.95 21.80 -7.24
N LYS A 182 -13.89 22.57 -6.94
CA LYS A 182 -13.13 23.34 -7.94
C LYS A 182 -11.76 22.72 -8.14
N PRO A 183 -11.33 22.48 -9.41
CA PRO A 183 -10.00 21.93 -9.70
C PRO A 183 -8.85 22.70 -9.06
N LYS A 184 -8.96 24.03 -8.97
CA LYS A 184 -7.95 24.88 -8.30
C LYS A 184 -7.79 24.55 -6.81
N ASP A 185 -8.90 24.27 -6.13
CA ASP A 185 -8.89 23.92 -4.71
C ASP A 185 -8.39 22.48 -4.51
N THR A 186 -8.78 21.55 -5.40
CA THR A 186 -8.20 20.19 -5.45
C THR A 186 -6.68 20.24 -5.53
N LEU A 187 -6.13 20.99 -6.50
CA LEU A 187 -4.68 21.12 -6.69
C LEU A 187 -3.98 21.75 -5.48
N LYS A 188 -4.59 22.79 -4.89
CA LYS A 188 -4.08 23.42 -3.67
C LYS A 188 -3.96 22.43 -2.51
N PHE A 189 -5.00 21.62 -2.29
CA PHE A 189 -5.01 20.65 -1.20
C PHE A 189 -4.09 19.45 -1.48
N LEU A 190 -3.92 19.03 -2.73
CA LEU A 190 -2.95 18.00 -3.11
C LEU A 190 -1.50 18.48 -2.90
N ASP A 191 -1.17 19.71 -3.26
CA ASP A 191 0.15 20.31 -2.97
C ASP A 191 0.40 20.35 -1.45
N GLU A 192 -0.61 20.75 -0.66
CA GLU A 192 -0.52 20.73 0.80
C GLU A 192 -0.33 19.31 1.35
N TYR A 193 -1.07 18.32 0.84
CA TYR A 193 -0.91 16.91 1.21
C TYR A 193 0.52 16.43 0.97
N LEU A 194 1.04 16.64 -0.24
CA LEU A 194 2.40 16.20 -0.61
C LEU A 194 3.46 16.86 0.26
N ARG A 195 3.35 18.17 0.53
CA ARG A 195 4.29 18.86 1.43
C ARG A 195 4.25 18.29 2.84
N ARG A 196 3.05 18.11 3.40
CA ARG A 196 2.88 17.55 4.75
C ARG A 196 3.32 16.10 4.84
N TRP A 197 3.15 15.33 3.77
CA TRP A 197 3.66 13.98 3.67
C TRP A 197 5.20 13.98 3.79
N TYR A 198 5.90 14.68 2.90
CA TYR A 198 7.36 14.70 2.92
C TYR A 198 7.97 15.40 4.17
N ASP A 199 7.39 16.53 4.61
CA ASP A 199 7.84 17.23 5.81
C ASP A 199 7.46 16.49 7.10
N GLY A 200 6.31 15.83 7.11
CA GLY A 200 5.82 15.00 8.21
C GLY A 200 6.70 13.77 8.41
N LEU A 201 7.02 13.06 7.32
CA LEU A 201 7.97 11.94 7.34
C LEU A 201 9.35 12.35 7.85
N ARG A 202 9.86 13.52 7.42
CA ARG A 202 11.14 14.05 7.94
C ARG A 202 11.11 14.33 9.45
N LYS A 203 9.96 14.77 9.98
CA LYS A 203 9.80 15.14 11.41
C LYS A 203 9.44 13.95 12.30
N ALA A 204 8.82 12.90 11.76
CA ALA A 204 8.46 11.69 12.49
C ALA A 204 9.66 10.77 12.80
N GLY A 205 10.90 11.20 12.49
CA GLY A 205 12.10 10.55 13.00
C GLY A 205 12.54 9.28 12.27
N TYR A 206 12.32 9.17 10.95
CA TYR A 206 12.81 8.05 10.11
C TYR A 206 12.35 6.64 10.50
N GLU A 207 11.63 6.45 11.61
CA GLU A 207 11.14 5.15 12.09
C GLU A 207 10.10 4.54 11.13
N TYR A 208 9.46 5.37 10.30
CA TYR A 208 8.35 4.97 9.43
C TYR A 208 8.51 5.45 7.99
N ILE A 209 9.42 4.85 7.21
CA ILE A 209 9.47 4.90 5.72
C ILE A 209 10.44 5.94 5.12
N ASP A 210 11.68 5.52 4.94
CA ASP A 210 12.31 5.27 3.63
C ASP A 210 13.66 4.64 4.00
N ILE A 211 13.76 3.30 3.90
CA ILE A 211 15.00 2.59 4.28
C ILE A 211 16.21 3.07 3.47
N HIS A 212 15.99 3.76 2.35
CA HIS A 212 17.05 4.38 1.57
C HIS A 212 17.65 5.61 2.28
N LEU A 213 16.94 6.23 3.24
CA LEU A 213 17.49 7.28 4.10
C LEU A 213 18.48 6.74 5.14
N TRP A 214 18.45 5.43 5.42
CA TRP A 214 19.42 4.78 6.32
C TRP A 214 20.77 4.52 5.63
N GLN A 215 20.89 4.86 4.35
CA GLN A 215 22.14 4.83 3.58
C GLN A 215 23.04 6.03 3.91
N GLN A 216 22.54 7.04 4.63
CA GLN A 216 23.34 8.15 5.15
C GLN A 216 23.99 7.74 6.48
N GLY A 217 24.98 6.85 6.40
CA GLY A 217 25.87 6.46 7.48
C GLY A 217 27.32 6.64 7.07
#